data_AF-A0AAV5DTB7-F1
#
_entry.id   AF-A0AAV5DTB7-F1
#
_cell.length_a   1.000
_cell.length_b   1.000
_cell.length_c   1.000
_cell.angle_alpha   90.00
_cell.angle_beta   90.00
_cell.angle_gamma   90.00
#
_symmetry.space_group_name_H-M   'P 1'
#
loop_
_entity.id
_entity.type
_entity.pdbx_description
1 polymer ?
#
loop_
_entity_poly.entity_id
_entity_poly.type
_entity_poly.pdbx_seq_one_letter_code
_entity_poly.pdbx_strand_id
1 'polypeptide(L)'
;MANYLSVCLDPAVQIWLTSLPEESNTSWGDLNRKLIESFQATCNQPGNHFDLTRIKQKIDEPLRDYIKRFCAKKTEMPNVLDQQIIAAFQGEIRSDDLVHEIHQRNQDLKLTAQECFEIADKFASEAVGQARVLQEGQEEEA
;
A
#
# COMPACT_ATOMS: atom_id res chain seq x y z
N MET A 1 9.89 -36.59 -18.62
CA MET A 1 10.10 -35.60 -17.53
C MET A 1 8.93 -34.64 -17.58
N ALA A 2 8.26 -34.39 -16.46
CA ALA A 2 7.01 -33.64 -16.44
C ALA A 2 7.24 -32.15 -16.74
N ASN A 3 6.45 -31.60 -17.67
CA ASN A 3 6.37 -30.16 -17.96
C ASN A 3 5.61 -29.47 -16.81
N TYR A 4 6.29 -29.24 -15.69
CA TYR A 4 5.71 -28.53 -14.53
C TYR A 4 5.18 -27.14 -14.91
N LEU A 5 5.80 -26.51 -15.91
CA LEU A 5 5.39 -25.23 -16.43
C LEU A 5 3.94 -25.24 -16.92
N SER A 6 3.52 -26.29 -17.65
CA SER A 6 2.16 -26.39 -18.17
C SER A 6 1.10 -26.58 -17.08
N VAL A 7 1.48 -27.13 -15.91
CA VAL A 7 0.54 -27.36 -14.79
C VAL A 7 0.35 -26.10 -13.95
N CYS A 8 1.37 -25.25 -13.85
CA CYS A 8 1.36 -24.06 -12.99
C CYS A 8 0.87 -22.77 -13.70
N LEU A 9 0.63 -22.82 -15.01
CA LEU A 9 0.23 -21.66 -15.80
C LEU A 9 -1.29 -21.55 -15.92
N ASP A 10 -1.79 -20.32 -15.97
CA ASP A 10 -3.18 -20.04 -16.28
C ASP A 10 -3.55 -20.60 -17.67
N PRO A 11 -4.79 -21.12 -17.88
CA PRO A 11 -5.22 -21.65 -19.17
C PRO A 11 -4.98 -20.71 -20.37
N ALA A 12 -5.09 -19.39 -20.18
CA ALA A 12 -4.80 -18.42 -21.24
C ALA A 12 -3.32 -18.41 -21.64
N VAL A 13 -2.42 -18.57 -20.67
CA VAL A 13 -0.96 -18.62 -20.91
C VAL A 13 -0.58 -19.97 -21.54
N GLN A 14 -1.25 -21.06 -21.17
CA GLN A 14 -1.05 -22.36 -21.80
C GLN A 14 -1.43 -22.34 -23.29
N ILE A 15 -2.58 -21.76 -23.64
CA ILE A 15 -3.04 -21.62 -25.03
C ILE A 15 -2.10 -20.72 -25.84
N TRP A 16 -1.65 -19.61 -25.24
CA TRP A 16 -0.67 -18.75 -25.88
C TRP A 16 0.65 -19.48 -26.13
N LEU A 17 1.16 -20.22 -25.13
CA LEU A 17 2.42 -20.96 -25.22
C LEU A 17 2.39 -22.00 -26.35
N THR A 18 1.26 -22.69 -26.55
CA THR A 18 1.09 -23.68 -27.63
C THR A 18 0.84 -23.05 -29.00
N SER A 19 0.49 -21.76 -29.06
CA SER A 19 0.33 -21.00 -30.30
C SER A 19 1.63 -20.39 -30.85
N LEU A 20 2.75 -20.51 -30.12
CA LEU A 20 4.04 -19.97 -30.56
C LEU A 20 4.66 -20.82 -31.69
N PRO A 21 5.28 -20.19 -32.71
CA PRO A 21 5.99 -20.92 -33.76
C PRO A 21 7.16 -21.74 -33.19
N GLU A 22 7.33 -22.98 -33.67
CA GLU A 22 8.35 -23.95 -33.22
C GLU A 22 9.79 -23.39 -33.24
N GLU A 23 10.07 -22.46 -34.16
CA GLU A 23 11.41 -21.90 -34.38
C GLU A 23 11.76 -20.71 -33.47
N SER A 24 10.84 -20.28 -32.60
CA SER A 24 10.89 -18.93 -32.04
C SER A 24 11.48 -18.83 -30.62
N ASN A 25 11.73 -19.94 -29.92
CA ASN A 25 12.15 -19.94 -28.51
C ASN A 25 13.47 -20.68 -28.32
N THR A 26 14.55 -20.15 -28.90
CA THR A 26 15.90 -20.72 -28.82
C THR A 26 16.56 -20.57 -27.44
N SER A 27 15.96 -19.79 -26.52
CA SER A 27 16.43 -19.63 -25.14
C SER A 27 15.28 -19.35 -24.18
N TRP A 28 15.43 -19.77 -22.91
CA TRP A 28 14.55 -19.38 -21.81
C TRP A 28 14.40 -17.85 -21.70
N GLY A 29 15.46 -17.11 -22.00
CA GLY A 29 15.44 -15.64 -21.99
C GLY A 29 14.47 -15.04 -23.01
N ASP A 30 14.36 -15.64 -24.20
CA ASP A 30 13.46 -15.18 -25.26
C ASP A 30 12.00 -15.52 -24.93
N LEU A 31 11.77 -16.71 -24.36
CA LEU A 31 10.45 -17.10 -23.87
C LEU A 31 9.96 -16.16 -22.76
N ASN A 32 10.81 -15.87 -21.77
CA ASN A 32 10.48 -14.97 -20.67
C ASN A 32 10.17 -13.55 -21.17
N ARG A 33 10.91 -13.05 -22.16
CA ARG A 33 10.64 -11.74 -22.77
C ARG A 33 9.26 -11.71 -23.44
N LYS A 34 8.96 -12.68 -24.29
CA LYS A 34 7.67 -12.75 -24.99
C LYS A 34 6.48 -12.92 -24.04
N LEU A 35 6.68 -13.67 -22.95
CA LEU A 35 5.67 -13.82 -21.91
C LEU A 35 5.35 -12.46 -21.27
N ILE A 36 6.37 -11.70 -20.89
CA ILE A 36 6.20 -10.34 -20.37
C ILE A 36 5.53 -9.46 -21.42
N GLU A 37 6.02 -9.43 -22.66
CA GLU A 37 5.45 -8.58 -23.73
C GLU A 37 3.97 -8.88 -24.01
N SER A 38 3.60 -10.16 -24.01
CA SER A 38 2.24 -10.61 -24.35
C SER A 38 1.23 -10.36 -23.23
N PHE A 39 1.68 -10.46 -21.97
CA PHE A 39 0.78 -10.41 -20.82
C PHE A 39 0.94 -9.17 -19.93
N GLN A 40 1.98 -8.36 -20.09
CA GLN A 40 2.21 -7.15 -19.27
C GLN A 40 1.02 -6.19 -19.26
N ALA A 41 0.35 -6.02 -20.41
CA ALA A 41 -0.79 -5.11 -20.54
C ALA A 41 -2.08 -5.69 -19.92
N THR A 42 -2.13 -7.02 -19.79
CA THR A 42 -3.26 -7.75 -19.18
C THR A 42 -3.04 -8.06 -17.70
N CYS A 43 -1.79 -7.95 -17.23
CA CYS A 43 -1.48 -8.01 -15.82
C CYS A 43 -2.07 -6.76 -15.14
N ASN A 44 -3.23 -6.93 -14.52
CA ASN A 44 -3.66 -6.03 -13.46
C ASN A 44 -2.64 -6.16 -12.34
N GLN A 45 -1.56 -5.38 -12.41
CA GLN A 45 -0.58 -5.32 -11.34
C GLN A 45 -1.36 -4.87 -10.10
N PRO A 46 -1.49 -5.72 -9.05
CA PRO A 46 -2.05 -5.25 -7.79
C PRO A 46 -1.21 -4.04 -7.40
N GLY A 47 -1.87 -2.94 -7.02
CA GLY A 47 -1.19 -1.67 -6.82
C GLY A 47 0.10 -1.86 -6.03
N ASN A 48 1.15 -1.15 -6.44
CA ASN A 48 2.46 -1.26 -5.81
C ASN A 48 2.57 -0.22 -4.69
N HIS A 49 3.54 -0.34 -3.79
CA HIS A 49 3.75 0.62 -2.70
C HIS A 49 3.78 2.10 -3.14
N PHE A 50 4.19 2.38 -4.39
CA PHE A 50 4.10 3.71 -4.99
C PHE A 50 2.68 4.28 -5.09
N ASP A 51 1.64 3.45 -5.20
CA ASP A 51 0.27 3.94 -5.20
C ASP A 51 -0.16 4.43 -3.81
N LEU A 52 0.46 3.94 -2.73
CA LEU A 52 0.22 4.45 -1.37
C LEU A 52 0.77 5.86 -1.19
N THR A 53 1.88 6.21 -1.85
CA THR A 53 2.46 7.57 -1.77
C THR A 53 1.61 8.62 -2.50
N ARG A 54 0.63 8.18 -3.29
CA ARG A 54 -0.33 9.09 -3.95
C ARG A 54 -1.46 9.50 -3.01
N ILE A 55 -1.61 8.81 -1.88
CA ILE A 55 -2.63 9.08 -0.87
C ILE A 55 -2.08 10.14 0.08
N LYS A 56 -2.23 11.41 -0.27
CA LYS A 56 -1.81 12.53 0.57
C LYS A 56 -2.92 13.00 1.50
N GLN A 57 -2.59 13.40 2.72
CA GLN A 57 -3.54 14.08 3.59
C GLN A 57 -3.88 15.47 3.02
N LYS A 58 -5.17 15.72 2.73
CA LYS A 58 -5.63 17.03 2.22
C LYS A 58 -5.59 18.09 3.33
N ILE A 59 -5.57 19.38 2.94
CA ILE A 59 -5.45 20.51 3.87
C ILE A 59 -6.59 20.51 4.91
N ASP A 60 -7.83 20.33 4.46
CA ASP A 60 -9.02 20.34 5.33
C ASP A 60 -9.52 18.93 5.68
N GLU A 61 -8.67 17.91 5.52
CA GLU A 61 -9.04 16.53 5.83
C GLU A 61 -8.59 16.15 7.25
N PRO A 62 -9.53 15.83 8.15
CA PRO A 62 -9.19 15.40 9.49
C PRO A 62 -8.39 14.08 9.41
N LEU A 63 -7.42 13.95 10.31
CA LEU A 63 -6.49 12.81 10.33
C LEU A 63 -7.22 11.46 10.31
N ARG A 64 -8.33 11.35 11.05
CA ARG A 64 -9.15 10.13 11.10
C ARG A 64 -9.72 9.74 9.72
N ASP A 65 -10.14 10.70 8.91
CA ASP A 65 -10.69 10.40 7.58
C ASP A 65 -9.58 10.07 6.57
N TYR A 66 -8.43 10.71 6.71
CA TYR A 66 -7.22 10.31 5.99
C TYR A 66 -6.82 8.85 6.28
N ILE A 67 -6.75 8.47 7.56
CA ILE A 67 -6.41 7.09 7.98
C ILE A 67 -7.38 6.09 7.36
N LYS A 68 -8.70 6.35 7.42
CA LYS A 68 -9.71 5.47 6.78
C LYS A 68 -9.45 5.28 5.29
N ARG A 69 -9.15 6.37 4.56
CA ARG A 69 -8.91 6.34 3.12
C ARG A 69 -7.63 5.59 2.77
N PHE A 70 -6.58 5.78 3.57
CA PHE A 70 -5.32 5.06 3.43
C PHE A 70 -5.50 3.55 3.71
N CYS A 71 -6.19 3.18 4.78
CA CYS A 71 -6.50 1.79 5.12
C CYS A 71 -7.34 1.10 4.04
N ALA A 72 -8.36 1.78 3.50
CA ALA A 72 -9.18 1.25 2.42
C ALA A 72 -8.33 0.89 1.20
N LYS A 73 -7.40 1.78 0.81
CA LYS A 73 -6.49 1.54 -0.31
C LYS A 73 -5.48 0.44 -0.03
N LYS A 74 -4.95 0.35 1.20
CA LYS A 74 -4.07 -0.75 1.64
C LYS A 74 -4.76 -2.12 1.51
N THR A 75 -6.07 -2.22 1.74
CA THR A 75 -6.83 -3.48 1.59
C THR A 75 -6.86 -3.98 0.15
N GLU A 76 -6.77 -3.08 -0.84
CA GLU A 76 -6.64 -3.45 -2.25
C GLU A 76 -5.26 -4.02 -2.60
N MET A 77 -4.28 -3.91 -1.69
CA MET A 77 -2.85 -4.16 -1.93
C MET A 77 -2.24 -5.09 -0.86
N PRO A 78 -2.67 -6.37 -0.80
CA PRO A 78 -2.29 -7.30 0.28
C PRO A 78 -0.81 -7.71 0.28
N ASN A 79 -0.08 -7.52 -0.82
CA ASN A 79 1.30 -7.99 -1.00
C ASN A 79 2.37 -6.91 -0.73
N VAL A 80 2.01 -5.79 -0.10
CA VAL A 80 2.95 -4.70 0.24
C VAL A 80 3.54 -4.93 1.62
N LEU A 81 4.87 -4.76 1.76
CA LEU A 81 5.56 -4.93 3.03
C LEU A 81 5.19 -3.82 4.03
N ASP A 82 5.07 -4.16 5.31
CA ASP A 82 4.71 -3.20 6.36
C ASP A 82 5.62 -1.97 6.37
N GLN A 83 6.92 -2.15 6.15
CA GLN A 83 7.87 -1.04 6.11
C GLN A 83 7.62 -0.09 4.93
N GLN A 84 7.14 -0.60 3.79
CA GLN A 84 6.76 0.24 2.66
C GLN A 84 5.44 0.99 2.93
N ILE A 85 4.51 0.36 3.64
CA ILE A 85 3.25 0.97 4.07
C ILE A 85 3.56 2.11 5.05
N ILE A 86 4.40 1.86 6.06
CA ILE A 86 4.78 2.84 7.07
C ILE A 86 5.54 4.01 6.44
N ALA A 87 6.51 3.75 5.57
CA ALA A 87 7.25 4.80 4.88
C ALA A 87 6.32 5.69 4.01
N ALA A 88 5.41 5.07 3.27
CA ALA A 88 4.42 5.82 2.49
C ALA A 88 3.47 6.63 3.39
N PHE A 89 3.05 6.07 4.52
CA PHE A 89 2.18 6.76 5.48
C PHE A 89 2.88 7.98 6.10
N GLN A 90 4.15 7.83 6.52
CA GLN A 90 4.94 8.92 7.11
C GLN A 90 5.21 10.07 6.12
N GLY A 91 5.49 9.74 4.85
CA GLY A 91 5.78 10.76 3.84
C GLY A 91 4.56 11.61 3.42
N GLU A 92 3.35 11.15 3.73
CA GLU A 92 2.11 11.72 3.21
C GLU A 92 1.18 12.32 4.28
N ILE A 93 1.62 12.32 5.54
CA ILE A 93 0.99 12.97 6.69
C ILE A 93 1.53 14.38 6.90
N ARG A 94 0.68 15.29 7.37
CA ARG A 94 1.06 16.70 7.63
C ARG A 94 1.56 16.98 9.05
N SER A 95 1.25 16.10 10.01
CA SER A 95 1.60 16.28 11.42
C SER A 95 3.02 15.77 11.68
N ASP A 96 3.96 16.70 11.85
CA ASP A 96 5.36 16.37 12.17
C ASP A 96 5.50 15.61 13.50
N ASP A 97 4.66 15.94 14.49
CA ASP A 97 4.64 15.25 15.80
C ASP A 97 4.28 13.77 15.66
N LEU A 98 3.26 13.48 14.84
CA LEU A 98 2.85 12.10 14.57
C LEU A 98 3.91 11.35 13.76
N VAL A 99 4.51 12.00 12.76
CA VAL A 99 5.60 11.42 11.97
C VAL A 99 6.78 11.06 12.86
N HIS A 100 7.14 11.94 13.80
CA HIS A 100 8.21 11.72 14.76
C HIS A 100 7.90 10.55 15.72
N GLU A 101 6.68 10.47 16.27
CA GLU A 101 6.28 9.36 17.15
C GLU A 101 6.35 8.01 16.44
N ILE A 102 5.82 7.94 15.21
CA ILE A 102 5.88 6.72 14.38
C ILE A 102 7.34 6.37 14.06
N HIS A 103 8.17 7.37 13.72
CA HIS A 103 9.58 7.14 13.43
C HIS A 103 10.32 6.57 14.63
N GLN A 104 10.09 7.12 15.83
CA GLN A 104 10.69 6.63 17.07
C GLN A 104 10.29 5.18 17.36
N ARG A 105 9.00 4.83 17.15
CA ARG A 105 8.50 3.47 17.35
C ARG A 105 8.98 2.48 16.28
N ASN A 106 9.29 2.96 15.07
CA ASN A 106 9.78 2.13 13.97
C ASN A 106 11.31 2.11 13.83
N GLN A 107 12.09 2.57 14.82
CA GLN A 107 13.56 2.57 14.75
C GLN A 107 14.17 1.18 14.49
N ASP A 108 13.56 0.14 15.05
CA ASP A 108 13.99 -1.25 14.91
C ASP A 108 13.44 -1.94 13.64
N LEU A 109 12.64 -1.25 12.82
CA LEU A 109 11.92 -1.81 11.65
C LEU A 109 11.00 -3.00 11.99
N LYS A 110 10.60 -3.12 13.26
CA LYS A 110 9.70 -4.17 13.75
C LYS A 110 8.24 -3.73 13.81
N LEU A 111 7.97 -2.44 13.63
CA LEU A 111 6.62 -1.92 13.68
C LEU A 111 5.82 -2.48 12.50
N THR A 112 4.64 -3.01 12.79
CA THR A 112 3.70 -3.48 11.77
C THR A 112 2.84 -2.33 11.25
N ALA A 113 2.25 -2.49 10.07
CA ALA A 113 1.33 -1.48 9.54
C ALA A 113 0.11 -1.28 10.47
N GLN A 114 -0.32 -2.34 11.16
CA GLN A 114 -1.43 -2.27 12.10
C GLN A 114 -1.09 -1.38 13.30
N GLU A 115 0.03 -1.62 13.96
CA GLU A 115 0.46 -0.82 15.12
C GLU A 115 0.68 0.65 14.74
N CYS A 116 1.17 0.91 13.53
CA CYS A 116 1.27 2.27 12.98
C CYS A 116 -0.09 2.99 12.92
N PHE A 117 -1.13 2.30 12.44
CA PHE A 117 -2.49 2.87 12.38
C PHE A 117 -3.12 3.04 13.77
N GLU A 118 -2.81 2.17 14.73
CA GLU A 118 -3.28 2.31 16.11
C GLU A 118 -2.68 3.56 16.79
N ILE A 119 -1.38 3.82 16.59
CA ILE A 119 -0.73 5.07 17.05
C ILE A 119 -1.43 6.29 16.43
N ALA A 120 -1.69 6.24 15.13
CA ALA A 120 -2.35 7.34 14.42
C ALA A 120 -3.80 7.57 14.87
N ASP A 121 -4.56 6.51 15.18
CA ASP A 121 -5.95 6.65 15.66
C ASP A 121 -6.00 7.19 17.10
N LYS A 122 -5.04 6.82 17.95
CA LYS A 122 -4.87 7.40 19.28
C LYS A 122 -4.59 8.90 19.19
N PHE A 123 -3.65 9.29 18.32
CA PHE A 123 -3.31 10.69 18.09
C PHE A 123 -4.50 11.49 17.56
N ALA A 124 -5.27 10.93 16.61
CA ALA A 124 -6.48 11.56 16.10
C ALA A 124 -7.56 11.76 17.18
N SER A 125 -7.67 10.84 18.14
CA SER A 125 -8.66 10.91 19.22
C SER A 125 -8.27 11.94 20.29
N GLU A 126 -6.98 12.10 20.57
CA GLU A 126 -6.45 13.12 21.48
C GLU A 126 -6.67 14.54 20.95
N ALA A 127 -6.44 14.76 19.65
CA ALA A 127 -6.69 16.04 19.00
C ALA A 127 -8.17 16.47 19.06
N VAL A 128 -9.10 15.52 18.93
CA VAL A 128 -10.54 15.78 19.06
C VAL A 128 -10.93 16.10 20.51
N GLY A 129 -10.30 15.46 21.49
CA GLY A 129 -10.52 15.75 22.91
C GLY A 129 -10.11 17.18 23.28
N GLN A 130 -8.96 17.63 22.79
CA GLN A 130 -8.46 18.99 23.04
C GLN A 130 -9.36 20.07 22.40
N ALA A 131 -9.88 19.83 21.20
CA ALA A 131 -10.80 20.75 20.54
C ALA A 131 -12.13 20.93 21.31
N ARG A 132 -12.64 19.86 21.94
CA ARG A 132 -13.88 19.92 22.75
C ARG A 132 -13.69 20.66 24.07
N VAL A 133 -12.55 20.45 24.75
CA VAL A 133 -12.24 21.16 26.00
C VAL A 133 -12.11 22.67 25.77
N LEU A 134 -11.59 23.08 24.61
CA LEU A 134 -11.52 24.51 24.24
C LEU A 134 -12.89 25.12 23.93
N GLN A 135 -13.85 24.34 23.41
CA GLN A 135 -15.23 24.82 23.20
C GLN A 135 -15.99 24.91 24.52
N GLU A 136 -15.84 23.94 25.41
CA GLU A 136 -16.51 23.93 26.72
C GLU A 136 -15.96 25.03 27.65
N GLY A 137 -14.66 25.35 27.57
CA GLY A 137 -14.07 26.46 28.33
C GLY A 137 -14.46 27.87 27.85
N GLN A 138 -15.04 28.01 26.65
CA GLN A 138 -15.55 29.29 26.14
C GLN A 138 -17.02 29.53 26.49
N GLU A 139 -17.78 28.48 26.82
CA GLU A 139 -19.18 28.58 27.26
C GLU A 139 -19.31 28.84 28.77
N GLU A 140 -18.28 28.55 29.56
CA GLU A 140 -18.29 28.74 31.02
C GLU A 140 -17.83 30.15 31.48
N GLU A 141 -17.37 30.99 30.56
CA GLU A 141 -16.93 32.39 30.81
C GLU A 141 -17.90 33.46 30.25
N ALA A 142 -19.08 33.06 29.77
CA ALA A 142 -20.14 33.95 29.23
C ALA A 142 -21.36 34.01 30.14
#